data_AF-A0A7W4ZZ30-F1
#
_entry.id   AF-A0A7W4ZZ30-F1
#
_cell.length_a   1.000
_cell.length_b   1.000
_cell.length_c   1.000
_cell.angle_alpha   90.00
_cell.angle_beta   90.00
_cell.angle_gamma   90.00
#
_symmetry.space_group_name_H-M   'P 1'
#
loop_
_entity.id
_entity.type
_entity.pdbx_description
1 polymer ?
#
loop_
_entity_poly.entity_id
_entity_poly.type
_entity_poly.pdbx_seq_one_letter_code
_entity_poly.pdbx_strand_id
1 'polypeptide(L)'
;MRTTVPPVVDADGFTILYATYRPRVEGYIAARLPRRDSHLAEDLAAEVFTSLWRSHYTQGRTVEGRPWGLLATVAARRVADHFRVARNTREMTSDMTNWQHANRAMTSTDTGAWSPVNTGFRTARVGGAM
;
A
#
# COMPACT_ATOMS: atom_id res chain seq x y z
N MET A 1 -3.90 37.09 -6.63
CA MET A 1 -2.69 36.26 -6.54
C MET A 1 -2.39 36.01 -5.08
N ARG A 2 -2.59 34.79 -4.56
CA ARG A 2 -2.16 34.43 -3.20
C ARG A 2 -0.66 34.15 -3.26
N THR A 3 0.14 35.10 -2.78
CA THR A 3 1.57 34.88 -2.55
C THR A 3 1.71 33.97 -1.33
N THR A 4 1.79 32.66 -1.55
CA THR A 4 2.15 31.73 -0.49
C THR A 4 3.66 31.85 -0.28
N VAL A 5 4.06 32.68 0.68
CA VAL A 5 5.43 32.65 1.20
C VAL A 5 5.68 31.22 1.69
N PRO A 6 6.71 30.51 1.19
CA PRO A 6 7.01 29.17 1.67
C PRO A 6 7.31 29.24 3.17
N PRO A 7 6.79 28.31 3.99
CA PRO A 7 7.12 28.28 5.40
C PRO A 7 8.64 28.18 5.57
N VAL A 8 9.20 28.95 6.52
CA VAL A 8 10.61 28.82 6.87
C VAL A 8 10.84 27.39 7.34
N VAL A 9 11.72 26.67 6.64
CA VAL A 9 12.02 25.26 6.93
C VAL A 9 13.20 25.19 7.88
N ASP A 10 13.02 24.53 9.01
CA ASP A 10 14.06 24.29 10.02
C ASP A 10 15.00 23.14 9.59
N ALA A 11 15.92 23.43 8.66
CA ALA A 11 16.87 22.44 8.16
C ALA A 11 17.90 22.00 9.23
N ASP A 12 18.30 22.90 10.11
CA ASP A 12 19.29 22.62 11.14
C ASP A 12 18.72 21.69 12.23
N GLY A 13 17.49 21.96 12.68
CA GLY A 13 16.79 21.09 13.62
C GLY A 13 16.57 19.68 13.08
N PHE A 14 16.27 19.55 11.78
CA PHE A 14 16.19 18.23 11.14
C PHE A 14 17.53 17.52 11.08
N THR A 15 18.61 18.25 10.76
CA THR A 15 19.97 17.67 10.70
C THR A 15 20.39 17.11 12.06
N ILE A 16 20.13 17.86 13.14
CA ILE A 16 20.36 17.40 14.51
C ILE A 16 19.53 16.16 14.82
N LEU A 17 18.24 16.17 14.48
CA LEU A 17 17.35 15.04 14.69
C LEU A 17 17.83 13.78 13.95
N TYR A 18 18.21 13.93 12.68
CA TYR A 18 18.72 12.84 11.85
C TYR A 18 19.98 12.23 12.45
N ALA A 19 20.99 13.06 12.75
CA ALA A 19 22.25 12.61 13.34
C ALA A 19 22.03 11.89 14.68
N THR A 20 21.10 12.39 15.50
CA THR A 20 20.82 11.83 16.83
C THR A 20 20.10 10.48 16.77
N TYR A 21 19.10 10.34 15.90
CA TYR A 21 18.19 9.20 15.92
C TYR A 21 18.44 8.15 14.84
N ARG A 22 19.23 8.45 13.79
CA ARG A 22 19.50 7.50 12.70
C ARG A 22 19.92 6.11 13.20
N PRO A 23 20.96 5.96 14.06
CA PRO A 23 21.41 4.63 14.50
C PRO A 23 20.31 3.86 15.26
N ARG A 24 19.48 4.59 16.01
CA ARG A 24 18.40 3.99 16.80
C ARG A 24 17.23 3.52 15.94
N VAL A 25 16.87 4.31 14.93
CA VAL A 25 15.83 3.93 13.95
C VAL A 25 16.30 2.72 13.14
N GLU A 26 17.53 2.74 12.66
CA GLU A 26 18.13 1.64 11.91
C GLU A 26 18.15 0.35 12.74
N GLY A 27 18.63 0.40 13.99
CA GLY A 27 18.61 -0.75 14.89
C GLY A 27 17.21 -1.26 15.20
N TYR A 28 16.23 -0.36 15.33
CA TYR A 28 14.82 -0.73 15.52
C TYR A 28 14.26 -1.50 14.31
N ILE A 29 14.60 -1.06 13.10
CA ILE A 29 14.17 -1.70 11.85
C ILE A 29 14.90 -3.03 11.66
N ALA A 30 16.22 -3.05 11.84
CA ALA A 30 17.04 -4.26 11.72
C ALA A 30 16.55 -5.39 12.63
N ALA A 31 16.14 -5.06 13.86
CA ALA A 31 15.58 -6.04 14.81
C ALA A 31 14.25 -6.68 14.35
N ARG A 32 13.58 -6.12 13.34
CA ARG A 32 12.29 -6.59 12.79
C ARG A 32 12.42 -7.22 11.41
N LEU A 33 13.60 -7.15 10.81
CA LEU A 33 13.88 -7.73 9.50
C LEU A 33 14.51 -9.12 9.65
N PRO A 34 14.19 -10.06 8.74
CA PRO A 34 14.96 -11.29 8.60
C PRO A 34 16.43 -10.99 8.31
N ARG A 35 17.36 -11.83 8.77
CA ARG A 35 18.81 -11.64 8.55
C ARG A 35 19.18 -11.42 7.08
N ARG A 36 18.52 -12.11 6.15
CA ARG A 36 18.73 -11.97 4.69
C ARG A 36 18.41 -10.56 4.16
N ASP A 37 17.53 -9.84 4.85
CA ASP A 37 17.01 -8.53 4.45
C ASP A 37 17.66 -7.42 5.30
N SER A 38 18.73 -7.72 6.04
CA SER A 38 19.40 -6.78 6.95
C SER A 38 19.93 -5.52 6.27
N HIS A 39 20.35 -5.63 5.02
CA HIS A 39 20.79 -4.49 4.21
C HIS A 39 19.68 -3.44 3.98
N LEU A 40 18.41 -3.86 4.01
CA LEU A 40 17.27 -2.95 3.82
C LEU A 40 17.00 -2.07 5.06
N ALA A 41 17.65 -2.33 6.19
CA ALA A 41 17.44 -1.55 7.40
C ALA A 41 17.86 -0.08 7.23
N GLU A 42 18.99 0.15 6.55
CA GLU A 42 19.49 1.49 6.25
C GLU A 42 18.55 2.22 5.28
N ASP A 43 18.13 1.55 4.21
CA ASP A 43 17.22 2.13 3.21
C ASP A 43 15.88 2.53 3.82
N LEU A 44 15.27 1.62 4.60
CA LEU A 44 14.02 1.91 5.28
C LEU A 44 14.18 3.01 6.35
N ALA A 45 15.34 3.10 7.00
CA ALA A 45 15.62 4.21 7.91
C ALA A 45 15.67 5.54 7.13
N ALA A 46 16.33 5.59 5.97
CA ALA A 46 16.35 6.78 5.12
C ALA A 46 14.94 7.19 4.65
N GLU A 47 14.08 6.23 4.33
CA GLU A 47 12.67 6.50 4.00
C GLU A 47 11.88 7.09 5.17
N VAL A 48 12.12 6.65 6.41
CA VAL A 48 11.48 7.21 7.61
C VAL A 48 11.77 8.71 7.71
N PHE A 49 13.04 9.10 7.59
CA PHE A 49 13.45 10.50 7.68
C PHE A 49 12.98 11.33 6.49
N THR A 50 13.01 10.77 5.28
CA THR A 50 12.46 11.43 4.08
C THR A 50 10.96 11.67 4.21
N SER A 51 10.22 10.68 4.72
CA SER A 51 8.80 10.80 5.00
C SER A 51 8.52 11.87 6.04
N LEU A 52 9.32 11.90 7.12
CA LEU A 52 9.20 12.88 8.18
C LEU A 52 9.45 14.31 7.68
N TRP A 53 10.50 14.50 6.87
CA TRP A 53 10.81 15.79 6.25
C TRP A 53 9.62 16.31 5.44
N ARG A 54 9.06 15.45 4.57
CA ARG A 54 7.93 15.80 3.69
C ARG A 54 6.61 16.04 4.41
N SER A 55 6.38 15.41 5.57
CA SER A 55 5.11 15.55 6.29
C SER A 55 5.14 16.59 7.41
N HIS A 56 6.31 16.93 7.96
CA HIS A 56 6.45 17.90 9.06
C HIS A 56 7.23 19.14 8.65
N TYR A 57 8.51 18.98 8.28
CA TYR A 57 9.43 20.10 8.09
C TYR A 57 9.07 20.99 6.90
N THR A 58 8.67 20.40 5.77
CA THR A 58 8.16 21.17 4.61
C THR A 58 6.86 21.92 4.91
N GLN A 59 6.13 21.51 5.95
CA GLN A 59 4.92 22.17 6.44
C GLN A 59 5.19 23.18 7.56
N GLY A 60 6.46 23.41 7.91
CA GLY A 60 6.86 24.28 9.03
C GLY A 60 6.52 23.72 10.41
N ARG A 61 6.28 22.41 10.54
CA ARG A 61 5.98 21.75 11.82
C ARG A 61 7.27 21.18 12.41
N THR A 62 7.65 21.63 13.59
CA THR A 62 8.74 21.05 14.37
C THR A 62 8.28 19.78 15.10
N VAL A 63 9.21 18.87 15.35
CA VAL A 63 8.95 17.65 16.13
C VAL A 63 9.30 17.93 17.59
N GLU A 64 8.32 18.36 18.38
CA GLU A 64 8.52 18.73 19.79
C GLU A 64 8.19 17.59 20.76
N GLY A 65 8.86 17.60 21.92
CA GLY A 65 8.55 16.75 23.08
C GLY A 65 9.07 15.31 23.01
N ARG A 66 8.53 14.46 22.11
CA ARG A 66 8.85 13.02 22.05
C ARG A 66 9.18 12.54 20.63
N PRO A 67 10.32 12.96 20.05
CA PRO A 67 10.71 12.62 18.69
C PRO A 67 10.77 11.11 18.44
N TRP A 68 11.20 10.33 19.44
CA TRP A 68 11.28 8.87 19.30
C TRP A 68 9.93 8.19 19.06
N GLY A 69 8.85 8.63 19.72
CA GLY A 69 7.53 7.98 19.57
C GLY A 69 6.99 8.13 18.15
N LEU A 70 7.16 9.32 17.57
CA LEU A 70 6.83 9.58 16.17
C LEU A 70 7.70 8.74 15.23
N LEU A 71 9.02 8.78 15.39
CA LEU A 71 9.96 8.02 14.56
C LEU A 71 9.68 6.52 14.59
N ALA A 72 9.44 5.95 15.77
CA ALA A 72 9.10 4.53 15.93
C ALA A 72 7.78 4.19 15.23
N THR A 73 6.78 5.09 15.28
CA THR A 73 5.49 4.89 14.61
C THR A 73 5.64 4.90 13.09
N VAL A 74 6.43 5.85 12.55
CA VAL A 74 6.71 5.93 11.12
C VAL A 74 7.53 4.71 10.67
N ALA A 75 8.56 4.31 11.43
CA ALA A 75 9.36 3.13 11.15
C ALA A 75 8.52 1.84 11.14
N ALA A 76 7.63 1.64 12.12
CA ALA A 76 6.74 0.49 12.16
C ALA A 76 5.83 0.41 10.93
N ARG A 77 5.29 1.55 10.48
CA ARG A 77 4.49 1.61 9.24
C ARG A 77 5.32 1.28 8.01
N ARG A 78 6.55 1.79 7.90
CA ARG A 78 7.45 1.51 6.77
C ARG A 78 7.81 0.03 6.68
N VAL A 79 8.12 -0.59 7.81
CA VAL A 79 8.37 -2.04 7.87
C VAL A 79 7.12 -2.84 7.44
N ALA A 80 5.94 -2.46 7.94
CA ALA A 80 4.69 -3.12 7.56
C ALA A 80 4.37 -2.97 6.05
N ASP A 81 4.55 -1.77 5.50
CA ASP A 81 4.36 -1.52 4.07
C ASP A 81 5.37 -2.30 3.22
N HIS A 82 6.63 -2.39 3.63
CA HIS A 82 7.63 -3.21 2.96
C HIS A 82 7.19 -4.67 2.86
N PHE A 83 6.74 -5.27 3.98
CA PHE A 83 6.25 -6.64 3.95
C PHE A 83 4.96 -6.81 3.15
N ARG A 84 4.06 -5.81 3.16
CA ARG A 84 2.84 -5.82 2.37
C ARG A 84 3.14 -5.83 0.88
N VAL A 85 4.06 -4.98 0.42
CA VAL A 85 4.52 -4.95 -0.98
C VAL A 85 5.25 -6.23 -1.33
N ALA A 86 6.21 -6.67 -0.51
CA ALA A 86 6.98 -7.87 -0.77
C ALA A 86 6.11 -9.14 -0.82
N ARG A 87 5.04 -9.21 0.00
CA ARG A 87 4.04 -10.27 -0.08
C ARG A 87 3.27 -10.21 -1.40
N ASN A 88 2.74 -9.04 -1.76
CA ASN A 88 1.98 -8.86 -2.99
C ASN A 88 2.81 -9.12 -4.26
N THR A 89 4.12 -8.83 -4.25
CA THR A 89 5.03 -9.12 -5.37
C THR A 89 5.40 -10.60 -5.43
N ARG A 90 5.55 -11.28 -4.29
CA ARG A 90 5.84 -12.73 -4.24
C ARG A 90 4.61 -13.57 -4.57
N GLU A 91 3.42 -13.08 -4.25
CA GLU A 91 2.13 -13.62 -4.70
C GLU A 91 1.87 -13.17 -6.16
N MET A 92 2.78 -13.48 -7.09
CA MET A 92 2.39 -13.52 -8.50
C MET A 92 1.43 -14.69 -8.67
N THR A 93 0.25 -14.40 -9.20
CA THR A 93 -0.84 -15.35 -9.47
C THR A 93 -0.30 -16.53 -10.29
N SER A 94 0.08 -17.60 -9.60
CA SER A 94 0.53 -18.84 -10.26
C SER A 94 -0.60 -19.59 -10.96
N ASP A 95 -1.82 -19.06 -10.90
CA ASP A 95 -2.99 -19.62 -11.55
C ASP A 95 -3.49 -18.70 -12.66
N MET A 96 -2.78 -18.75 -13.80
CA MET A 96 -3.35 -18.36 -15.10
C MET A 96 -4.08 -19.54 -15.76
N THR A 97 -4.14 -20.71 -15.11
CA THR A 97 -4.70 -21.93 -15.70
C THR A 97 -6.22 -21.98 -15.59
N ASN A 98 -6.82 -21.24 -14.65
CA ASN A 98 -8.27 -21.23 -14.47
C ASN A 98 -9.07 -20.56 -15.62
N TRP A 99 -8.43 -19.84 -16.55
CA TRP A 99 -9.12 -19.28 -17.72
C TRP A 99 -9.39 -20.31 -18.83
N GLN A 100 -8.71 -21.47 -18.80
CA GLN A 100 -8.89 -22.50 -19.83
C GLN A 100 -10.21 -23.30 -19.68
N HIS A 101 -10.91 -23.16 -18.54
CA HIS A 101 -12.23 -23.79 -18.35
C HIS A 101 -13.41 -22.98 -18.91
N ALA A 102 -13.21 -21.69 -19.23
CA ALA A 102 -14.27 -20.86 -19.80
C ALA A 102 -14.53 -21.14 -21.29
N ASN A 103 -13.55 -21.70 -22.01
CA ASN A 103 -13.63 -22.00 -23.44
C ASN A 103 -13.67 -23.51 -23.75
N ARG A 104 -14.14 -24.34 -22.82
CA ARG A 104 -14.47 -25.72 -23.19
C ARG A 104 -15.79 -25.66 -23.96
N ALA A 105 -15.75 -25.95 -25.27
CA ALA A 105 -16.96 -26.21 -26.02
C ALA A 105 -17.78 -27.25 -25.26
N MET A 106 -18.99 -26.87 -24.83
CA MET A 106 -19.98 -27.81 -24.32
C MET A 106 -20.16 -28.86 -25.42
N THR A 107 -19.58 -30.04 -25.23
CA THR A 107 -19.97 -31.20 -26.03
C THR A 107 -21.43 -31.43 -25.68
N SER A 108 -22.31 -31.06 -26.61
CA SER A 108 -23.72 -31.43 -26.60
C SER A 108 -23.80 -32.94 -26.73
N THR A 109 -23.61 -33.64 -25.63
CA THR A 109 -24.10 -35.01 -25.49
C THR A 109 -25.52 -34.87 -24.99
N ASP A 110 -26.44 -35.03 -25.93
CA ASP A 110 -27.86 -35.21 -25.70
C ASP A 110 -28.12 -36.05 -24.45
N THR A 111 -28.99 -35.55 -23.59
CA THR A 111 -30.21 -36.19 -23.06
C THR A 111 -30.38 -35.82 -21.58
N GLY A 112 -31.12 -34.75 -21.31
CA GLY A 112 -31.49 -34.37 -19.95
C GLY A 112 -32.29 -33.07 -19.96
N ALA A 113 -33.61 -33.20 -20.07
CA ALA A 113 -34.56 -32.09 -20.20
C ALA A 113 -34.34 -30.99 -19.13
N TRP A 114 -33.95 -29.81 -19.59
CA TRP A 114 -33.95 -28.59 -18.79
C TRP A 114 -35.29 -27.90 -18.97
N SER A 115 -36.17 -27.96 -17.95
CA SER A 115 -37.42 -27.19 -17.92
C SER A 115 -37.15 -25.88 -17.17
N PRO A 116 -37.27 -24.71 -17.80
CA PRO A 116 -37.10 -23.45 -17.08
C PRO A 116 -38.29 -23.24 -16.14
N VAL A 117 -37.99 -23.08 -14.85
CA VAL A 117 -38.97 -22.69 -13.82
C VAL A 117 -39.46 -21.28 -14.17
N ASN A 118 -40.75 -21.18 -14.49
CA ASN A 118 -41.45 -19.94 -14.81
C ASN A 118 -41.52 -19.03 -13.58
N THR A 119 -40.47 -18.24 -13.35
CA THR A 119 -40.46 -17.17 -12.35
C THR A 119 -41.04 -15.92 -12.99
N GLY A 120 -42.29 -15.62 -12.62
CA GLY A 120 -43.15 -14.61 -13.23
C GLY A 120 -42.70 -13.16 -13.00
N PHE A 121 -41.59 -12.74 -13.60
CA PHE A 121 -41.24 -11.34 -13.76
C PHE A 121 -41.86 -10.82 -15.06
N ARG A 122 -42.97 -10.09 -14.94
CA ARG A 122 -43.59 -9.35 -16.05
C ARG A 122 -42.62 -8.28 -16.56
N THR A 123 -42.01 -8.52 -17.71
CA THR A 123 -41.34 -7.45 -18.48
C THR A 123 -42.41 -6.52 -19.06
N ALA A 124 -42.45 -5.29 -18.56
CA ALA A 124 -43.24 -4.22 -19.13
C ALA A 124 -42.83 -3.98 -20.60
N ARG A 125 -43.82 -4.03 -21.50
CA ARG A 125 -43.69 -3.77 -22.93
C ARG A 125 -43.53 -2.25 -23.13
N VAL A 126 -42.31 -1.78 -23.40
CA VAL A 126 -42.11 -0.45 -24.00
C VAL A 126 -42.28 -0.63 -25.50
N GLY A 127 -43.34 -0.04 -26.04
CA GLY A 127 -43.79 -0.24 -27.43
C GLY A 127 -43.02 0.58 -28.48
N GLY A 128 -43.03 0.04 -29.70
CA GLY A 128 -43.04 0.77 -30.97
C GLY A 128 -44.17 0.15 -31.81
N ALA A 129 -45.24 0.88 -32.15
CA ALA A 129 -45.37 1.90 -33.19
C ALA A 129 -45.86 1.29 -34.52
N MET A 130 -47.15 1.47 -34.80
CA MET A 130 -47.75 1.90 -36.07
C MET A 130 -49.06 2.63 -35.75
#